data_AF-A0A3A4RDC0-F1
#
_entry.id   AF-A0A3A4RDC0-F1
#
_cell.length_a   1.000
_cell.length_b   1.000
_cell.length_c   1.000
_cell.angle_alpha   90.00
_cell.angle_beta   90.00
_cell.angle_gamma   90.00
#
_symmetry.space_group_name_H-M   'P 1'
#
loop_
_entity.id
_entity.type
_entity.pdbx_description
1 polymer ?
#
loop_
_entity_poly.entity_id
_entity_poly.type
_entity_poly.pdbx_seq_one_letter_code
_entity_poly.pdbx_strand_id
1 'polypeptide(L)'
;MLRALRRSAAFIEGFIDRIGSLTAWIALVMIGLVATNVILRYSLSFGSVWAQELEWHLLAALILLGMSHALQRGENVRVDLFYARYSPLGKRVVDVVSALLLIAVSLLFIWLSLGYVEQSRSISEASPDPGGIPLRWLVKSLIPLGYGLLVLQQLAHLVRLLDAPATQESAHV
;
A
#
# COMPACT_ATOMS: atom_id res chain seq x y z
N MET A 1 5.45 19.40 -23.43
CA MET A 1 4.47 19.00 -22.40
C MET A 1 4.48 17.49 -22.15
N LEU A 2 4.20 16.63 -23.15
CA LEU A 2 4.15 15.16 -22.97
C LEU A 2 5.44 14.53 -22.40
N ARG A 3 6.63 15.00 -22.82
CA ARG A 3 7.91 14.52 -22.27
C ARG A 3 8.08 14.78 -20.77
N ALA A 4 7.54 15.90 -20.27
CA ALA A 4 7.62 16.25 -18.85
C ALA A 4 6.72 15.34 -18.01
N LEU A 5 5.48 15.08 -18.47
CA LEU A 5 4.54 14.16 -17.81
C LEU A 5 5.10 12.73 -17.73
N ARG A 6 5.67 12.22 -18.82
CA ARG A 6 6.32 10.89 -18.84
C ARG A 6 7.47 10.81 -17.84
N ARG A 7 8.27 11.87 -17.72
CA ARG A 7 9.38 11.94 -16.76
C ARG A 7 8.89 11.95 -15.32
N SER A 8 7.81 12.67 -15.04
CA SER A 8 7.18 12.68 -13.72
C SER A 8 6.62 11.30 -13.35
N ALA A 9 5.95 10.61 -14.27
CA ALA A 9 5.43 9.25 -14.03
C ALA A 9 6.57 8.26 -13.73
N ALA A 10 7.65 8.28 -14.52
CA ALA A 10 8.82 7.42 -14.28
C ALA A 10 9.52 7.73 -12.95
N PHE A 11 9.55 8.99 -12.54
CA PHE A 11 10.09 9.37 -11.23
C PHE A 11 9.24 8.82 -10.09
N ILE A 12 7.91 8.90 -10.20
CA ILE A 12 6.96 8.35 -9.21
C ILE A 12 7.12 6.83 -9.11
N GLU A 13 7.13 6.14 -10.25
CA GLU A 13 7.33 4.69 -10.33
C GLU A 13 8.65 4.27 -9.65
N GLY A 14 9.76 4.97 -9.96
CA GLY A 14 11.05 4.68 -9.32
C GLY A 14 11.10 5.00 -7.82
N PHE A 15 10.30 5.96 -7.35
CA PHE A 15 10.13 6.24 -5.93
C PHE A 15 9.35 5.12 -5.23
N ILE A 16 8.28 4.62 -5.84
CA ILE A 16 7.47 3.51 -5.33
C ILE A 16 8.28 2.21 -5.29
N ASP A 17 9.10 1.92 -6.30
CA ASP A 17 10.01 0.77 -6.32
C ASP A 17 10.97 0.79 -5.12
N ARG A 18 11.52 1.96 -4.78
CA ARG A 18 12.40 2.11 -3.61
C ARG A 18 11.64 1.86 -2.31
N ILE A 19 10.43 2.40 -2.17
CA ILE A 19 9.59 2.15 -0.99
C ILE A 19 9.23 0.66 -0.90
N GLY A 20 8.87 0.02 -2.01
CA GLY A 20 8.59 -1.42 -2.06
C GLY A 20 9.78 -2.25 -1.63
N SER A 21 10.99 -1.90 -2.10
CA SER A 21 12.23 -2.57 -1.69
C SER A 21 12.53 -2.36 -0.19
N LEU A 22 12.32 -1.16 0.34
CA LEU A 22 12.45 -0.89 1.79
C LEU A 22 11.40 -1.66 2.61
N THR A 23 10.20 -1.82 2.06
CA THR A 23 9.10 -2.57 2.70
C THR A 23 9.43 -4.05 2.83
N ALA A 24 10.23 -4.63 1.92
CA ALA A 24 10.72 -6.01 2.04
C ALA A 24 11.56 -6.23 3.32
N TRP A 25 12.30 -5.23 3.78
CA TRP A 25 13.03 -5.31 5.05
C TRP A 25 12.10 -5.35 6.26
N ILE A 26 10.94 -4.69 6.20
CA ILE A 26 9.90 -4.77 7.24
C ILE A 26 9.42 -6.21 7.37
N ALA A 27 9.22 -6.92 6.25
CA ALA A 27 8.84 -8.34 6.27
C ALA A 27 9.89 -9.20 6.99
N LEU A 28 11.18 -8.97 6.69
CA LEU A 28 12.27 -9.71 7.34
C LEU A 28 12.30 -9.48 8.86
N VAL A 29 12.16 -8.22 9.29
CA VAL A 29 12.08 -7.85 10.71
C VAL A 29 10.87 -8.50 11.38
N MET A 30 9.71 -8.47 10.72
CA MET A 30 8.48 -9.09 11.23
C MET A 30 8.65 -10.61 11.39
N ILE A 31 9.24 -11.30 10.41
CA ILE A 31 9.51 -12.74 10.50
C ILE A 31 10.44 -13.05 11.68
N GLY A 32 11.52 -12.28 11.84
CA GLY A 32 12.45 -12.43 12.96
C GLY A 32 11.78 -12.20 14.32
N LEU A 33 10.91 -11.19 14.41
CA LEU A 33 10.12 -10.89 15.61
C LEU A 33 9.19 -12.04 15.97
N VAL A 34 8.37 -12.51 15.01
CA VAL A 34 7.44 -13.63 15.20
C VAL A 34 8.18 -14.89 15.60
N ALA A 35 9.27 -15.23 14.90
CA ALA A 35 10.07 -16.41 15.21
C ALA A 35 10.65 -16.36 16.64
N THR A 36 11.21 -15.20 17.02
CA THR A 36 11.75 -14.99 18.37
C THR A 36 10.65 -15.09 19.42
N ASN A 37 9.50 -14.45 19.20
CA ASN A 37 8.36 -14.48 20.12
C ASN A 37 7.83 -15.91 20.32
N VAL A 38 7.73 -16.70 19.23
CA VAL A 38 7.34 -18.12 19.28
C VAL A 38 8.35 -18.94 20.09
N ILE A 39 9.66 -18.79 19.83
CA ILE A 39 10.70 -19.53 20.56
C ILE A 39 10.65 -19.19 22.05
N LEU A 40 10.62 -17.90 22.42
CA LEU A 40 10.57 -17.48 23.82
C LEU A 40 9.30 -18.00 24.52
N ARG A 41 8.16 -17.95 23.83
CA ARG A 41 6.87 -18.38 24.38
C ARG A 41 6.83 -19.87 24.66
N TYR A 42 7.33 -20.71 23.74
CA TYR A 42 7.23 -22.16 23.89
C TYR A 42 8.42 -22.79 24.61
N SER A 43 9.62 -22.20 24.53
CA SER A 43 10.82 -22.74 25.19
C SER A 43 11.03 -22.19 26.59
N LEU A 44 10.68 -20.92 26.85
CA LEU A 44 10.94 -20.24 28.11
C LEU A 44 9.67 -19.81 28.86
N SER A 45 8.48 -20.16 28.34
CA SER A 45 7.18 -19.73 28.88
C SER A 45 7.08 -18.20 29.06
N PHE A 46 7.84 -17.45 28.27
CA PHE A 46 7.90 -15.98 28.33
C PHE A 46 7.13 -15.38 27.15
N GLY A 47 6.03 -14.70 27.45
CA GLY A 47 5.20 -14.00 26.47
C GLY A 47 5.31 -12.50 26.63
N SER A 48 5.44 -11.77 25.53
CA SER A 48 5.54 -10.31 25.56
C SER A 48 4.40 -9.65 24.77
N VAL A 49 3.55 -8.90 25.49
CA VAL A 49 2.41 -8.17 24.89
C VAL A 49 2.89 -7.16 23.87
N TRP A 50 3.94 -6.39 24.20
CA TRP A 50 4.51 -5.41 23.27
C TRP A 50 4.97 -6.05 21.94
N ALA A 51 5.59 -7.24 22.01
CA ALA A 51 6.12 -7.92 20.83
C ALA A 51 4.98 -8.42 19.95
N GLN A 52 3.96 -9.05 20.56
CA GLN A 52 2.75 -9.42 19.86
C GLN A 52 2.06 -8.19 19.26
N GLU A 53 2.08 -7.05 19.96
CA GLU A 53 1.58 -5.81 19.39
C GLU A 53 2.33 -5.32 18.17
N LEU A 54 3.66 -5.34 18.26
CA LEU A 54 4.52 -4.93 17.18
C LEU A 54 4.32 -5.80 15.93
N GLU A 55 3.99 -7.09 16.08
CA GLU A 55 3.73 -7.99 14.93
C GLU A 55 2.62 -7.47 14.01
N TRP A 56 1.43 -7.12 14.54
CA TRP A 56 0.34 -6.58 13.71
C TRP A 56 0.59 -5.13 13.27
N HIS A 57 1.39 -4.36 14.02
CA HIS A 57 1.83 -3.03 13.62
C HIS A 57 2.76 -3.09 12.40
N LEU A 58 3.71 -4.03 12.39
CA LEU A 58 4.59 -4.30 11.25
C LEU A 58 3.83 -4.89 10.06
N LEU A 59 2.85 -5.76 10.31
CA LEU A 59 1.97 -6.28 9.26
C LEU A 59 1.18 -5.14 8.59
N ALA A 60 0.61 -4.22 9.37
CA ALA A 60 -0.06 -3.05 8.83
C ALA A 60 0.87 -2.18 7.98
N ALA A 61 2.10 -1.94 8.46
CA ALA A 61 3.12 -1.24 7.69
C ALA A 61 3.48 -1.95 6.38
N LEU A 62 3.65 -3.27 6.43
CA LEU A 62 3.96 -4.08 5.26
C LEU A 62 2.89 -3.95 4.18
N ILE A 63 1.61 -4.06 4.57
CA ILE A 63 0.48 -3.97 3.65
C ILE A 63 0.35 -2.55 3.10
N LEU A 64 0.31 -1.53 3.96
CA LEU A 64 0.03 -0.15 3.57
C LEU A 64 1.15 0.46 2.71
N LEU A 65 2.41 0.13 2.99
CA LEU A 65 3.53 0.60 2.18
C LEU A 65 3.71 -0.23 0.91
N GLY A 66 3.48 -1.55 1.01
CA GLY A 66 3.70 -2.50 -0.09
C GLY A 66 2.60 -2.52 -1.15
N MET A 67 1.37 -2.13 -0.81
CA MET A 67 0.22 -2.22 -1.74
C MET A 67 0.40 -1.38 -3.01
N SER A 68 1.04 -0.21 -2.92
CA SER A 68 1.32 0.64 -4.09
C SER A 68 2.29 -0.01 -5.06
N HIS A 69 3.30 -0.69 -4.53
CA HIS A 69 4.31 -1.42 -5.29
C HIS A 69 3.74 -2.71 -5.89
N ALA A 70 2.89 -3.44 -5.16
CA ALA A 70 2.15 -4.59 -5.71
C ALA A 70 1.24 -4.16 -6.88
N LEU A 71 0.56 -3.01 -6.73
CA LEU A 71 -0.27 -2.42 -7.78
C LEU A 71 0.57 -2.02 -9.01
N GLN A 72 1.75 -1.44 -8.81
CA GLN A 72 2.68 -1.10 -9.89
C GLN A 72 3.08 -2.31 -10.72
N ARG A 73 3.26 -3.47 -10.08
CA ARG A 73 3.65 -4.73 -10.73
C ARG A 73 2.49 -5.51 -11.34
N GLY A 74 1.26 -5.02 -11.20
CA GLY A 74 0.08 -5.71 -11.70
C GLY A 74 -0.25 -7.00 -10.95
N GLU A 75 0.26 -7.17 -9.72
CA GLU A 75 0.06 -8.39 -8.90
C GLU A 75 -1.34 -8.44 -8.24
N ASN A 76 -2.19 -7.46 -8.50
CA ASN A 76 -3.57 -7.46 -8.03
C ASN A 76 -4.44 -8.42 -8.84
N VAL A 77 -5.30 -9.16 -8.15
CA VAL A 77 -6.26 -10.07 -8.79
C VAL A 77 -7.20 -9.26 -9.68
N ARG A 78 -7.03 -9.39 -11.00
CA ARG A 78 -7.94 -8.86 -12.01
C ARG A 78 -8.96 -9.93 -12.36
N VAL A 79 -10.20 -9.52 -12.62
CA VAL A 79 -11.25 -10.46 -13.07
C VAL A 79 -11.11 -10.63 -14.58
N ASP A 80 -10.12 -11.43 -14.98
CA ASP A 80 -9.70 -11.56 -16.39
C ASP A 80 -10.77 -12.18 -17.30
N LEU A 81 -11.73 -12.92 -16.73
CA LEU A 81 -12.80 -13.59 -17.47
C LEU A 81 -13.70 -12.61 -18.25
N PHE A 82 -13.98 -11.43 -17.68
CA PHE A 82 -14.74 -10.38 -18.37
C PHE A 82 -13.84 -9.55 -19.29
N TYR A 83 -12.58 -9.36 -18.90
CA TYR A 83 -11.59 -8.57 -19.64
C TYR A 83 -11.22 -9.17 -20.98
N ALA A 84 -11.17 -10.50 -21.08
CA ALA A 84 -10.77 -11.21 -22.29
C ALA A 84 -11.66 -10.91 -23.52
N ARG A 85 -12.93 -10.52 -23.30
CA ARG A 85 -13.90 -10.28 -24.37
C ARG A 85 -14.02 -8.81 -24.79
N TYR A 86 -13.31 -7.90 -24.13
CA TYR A 86 -13.42 -6.47 -24.42
C TYR A 86 -12.56 -6.05 -25.61
N SER A 87 -13.08 -5.12 -26.40
CA SER A 87 -12.31 -4.44 -27.45
C SER A 87 -11.17 -3.61 -26.83
N PRO A 88 -10.12 -3.25 -27.59
CA PRO A 88 -9.02 -2.44 -27.07
C PRO A 88 -9.48 -1.12 -26.43
N LEU A 89 -10.51 -0.49 -27.00
CA LEU A 89 -11.13 0.72 -26.44
C LEU A 89 -11.89 0.41 -25.14
N GLY A 90 -12.60 -0.71 -25.07
CA GLY A 90 -13.31 -1.14 -23.86
C GLY A 90 -12.37 -1.39 -22.68
N LYS A 91 -11.24 -2.09 -22.92
CA LYS A 91 -10.20 -2.30 -21.91
C LYS A 91 -9.66 -0.97 -21.38
N ARG A 92 -9.26 -0.07 -22.28
CA ARG A 92 -8.74 1.25 -21.90
C ARG A 92 -9.73 2.08 -21.08
N VAL A 93 -11.01 2.06 -21.42
CA VAL A 93 -12.05 2.76 -20.62
C VAL A 93 -12.14 2.16 -19.22
N VAL A 94 -12.11 0.83 -19.08
CA VAL A 94 -12.19 0.18 -17.78
C VAL A 94 -10.93 0.43 -16.94
N ASP A 95 -9.74 0.41 -17.53
CA ASP A 95 -8.48 0.75 -16.82
C ASP A 95 -8.51 2.22 -16.34
N VAL A 96 -8.98 3.16 -17.17
CA VAL A 96 -9.10 4.57 -16.76
C VAL A 96 -10.15 4.75 -15.64
N VAL A 97 -11.33 4.15 -15.78
CA VAL A 97 -12.40 4.25 -14.78
C VAL A 97 -11.97 3.61 -13.46
N SER A 98 -11.37 2.42 -13.50
CA SER A 98 -10.86 1.75 -12.29
C SER A 98 -9.76 2.56 -11.62
N ALA A 99 -8.87 3.20 -12.40
CA ALA A 99 -7.85 4.09 -11.86
C ALA A 99 -8.43 5.31 -11.17
N LEU A 100 -9.42 5.98 -11.78
CA LEU A 100 -10.10 7.13 -11.19
C LEU A 100 -10.89 6.75 -9.93
N LEU A 101 -11.59 5.62 -9.94
CA LEU A 101 -12.31 5.11 -8.76
C LEU A 101 -11.34 4.81 -7.62
N LEU A 102 -10.20 4.16 -7.91
CA LEU A 102 -9.22 3.87 -6.87
C LEU A 102 -8.60 5.15 -6.29
N ILE A 103 -8.35 6.18 -7.12
CA ILE A 103 -7.90 7.49 -6.63
C ILE A 103 -8.97 8.11 -5.73
N ALA A 104 -10.24 8.11 -6.15
CA ALA A 104 -11.33 8.70 -5.36
C ALA A 104 -11.49 8.02 -4.00
N VAL A 105 -11.48 6.67 -3.98
CA VAL A 105 -11.54 5.89 -2.74
C VAL A 105 -10.30 6.17 -1.88
N SER A 106 -9.10 6.20 -2.47
CA SER A 106 -7.86 6.46 -1.72
C SER A 106 -7.86 7.86 -1.09
N LEU A 107 -8.33 8.88 -1.80
CA LEU A 107 -8.48 10.24 -1.26
C LEU A 107 -9.51 10.30 -0.12
N LEU A 108 -10.61 9.55 -0.23
CA LEU A 108 -11.58 9.42 0.86
C LEU A 108 -10.94 8.80 2.12
N PHE A 109 -10.15 7.73 1.96
CA PHE A 109 -9.42 7.11 3.07
C PHE A 109 -8.38 8.06 3.69
N ILE A 110 -7.66 8.83 2.88
CA ILE A 110 -6.74 9.86 3.39
C ILE A 110 -7.51 10.87 4.23
N TRP A 111 -8.62 11.42 3.70
CA TRP A 111 -9.41 12.42 4.40
C TRP A 111 -9.97 11.91 5.75
N LEU A 112 -10.55 10.71 5.77
CA LEU A 112 -11.08 10.10 6.99
C LEU A 112 -9.97 9.75 7.99
N SER A 113 -8.84 9.24 7.50
CA SER A 113 -7.74 8.80 8.37
C SER A 113 -6.99 9.96 9.01
N LEU A 114 -6.94 11.15 8.39
CA LEU A 114 -6.33 12.32 9.03
C LEU A 114 -7.04 12.67 10.36
N GLY A 115 -8.37 12.69 10.37
CA GLY A 115 -9.14 12.91 11.60
C GLY A 115 -8.92 11.78 12.63
N TYR A 116 -8.80 10.54 12.16
CA TYR A 116 -8.54 9.38 13.01
C TYR A 116 -7.15 9.42 13.68
N VAL A 117 -6.12 9.85 12.94
CA VAL A 117 -4.75 10.02 13.45
C VAL A 117 -4.69 11.16 14.46
N GLU A 118 -5.32 12.30 14.15
CA GLU A 118 -5.32 13.46 15.04
C GLU A 118 -6.06 13.18 16.34
N GLN A 119 -7.20 12.48 16.28
CA GLN A 119 -7.91 12.02 17.47
C GLN A 119 -7.01 11.13 18.33
N SER A 120 -6.35 10.13 17.74
CA SER A 120 -5.42 9.24 18.45
C SER A 120 -4.29 10.00 19.14
N ARG A 121 -3.74 11.02 18.47
CA ARG A 121 -2.66 11.85 19.01
C ARG A 121 -3.14 12.75 20.16
N SER A 122 -4.29 13.40 20.00
CA SER A 122 -4.85 14.31 21.02
C SER A 122 -5.17 13.61 22.34
N ILE A 123 -5.60 12.35 22.29
CA ILE A 123 -5.88 11.55 23.50
C ILE A 123 -4.65 10.76 24.00
N SER A 124 -3.49 10.93 23.34
CA SER A 124 -2.27 10.13 23.60
C SER A 124 -2.58 8.63 23.69
N GLU A 125 -3.24 8.12 22.65
CA GLU A 125 -3.77 6.76 22.64
C GLU A 125 -2.65 5.72 22.80
N ALA A 126 -2.73 4.98 23.90
CA ALA A 126 -1.90 3.84 24.21
C ALA A 126 -2.70 2.54 24.11
N SER A 127 -1.99 1.40 24.10
CA SER A 127 -2.64 0.11 24.22
C SER A 127 -3.38 -0.04 25.56
N PRO A 128 -4.61 -0.60 25.56
CA PRO A 128 -5.31 -0.95 26.79
C PRO A 128 -4.67 -2.15 27.50
N ASP A 129 -3.83 -2.93 26.79
CA ASP A 129 -3.18 -4.10 27.36
C ASP A 129 -1.94 -3.69 28.19
N PRO A 130 -1.76 -4.24 29.40
CA PRO A 130 -0.59 -3.95 30.23
C PRO A 130 0.72 -4.31 29.50
N GLY A 131 1.60 -3.32 29.35
CA GLY A 131 2.86 -3.48 28.62
C GLY A 131 2.73 -3.41 27.10
N GLY A 132 1.59 -2.95 26.57
CA GLY A 132 1.39 -2.70 25.14
C GLY A 132 2.01 -1.40 24.63
N ILE A 133 1.87 -1.13 23.33
CA ILE A 133 2.55 -0.02 22.66
C ILE A 133 1.90 1.33 23.03
N PRO A 134 2.68 2.34 23.48
CA PRO A 134 2.13 3.61 23.96
C PRO A 134 1.79 4.63 22.86
N LEU A 135 2.28 4.45 21.63
CA LEU A 135 2.18 5.45 20.56
C LEU A 135 1.35 4.91 19.37
N ARG A 136 0.06 4.59 19.59
CA ARG A 136 -0.79 3.98 18.55
C ARG A 136 -1.04 4.88 17.33
N TRP A 137 -0.95 6.19 17.51
CA TRP A 137 -1.10 7.14 16.41
C TRP A 137 -0.07 6.92 15.29
N LEU A 138 1.11 6.35 15.60
CA LEU A 138 2.16 6.10 14.62
C LEU A 138 1.70 5.10 13.55
N VAL A 139 1.04 4.00 13.95
CA VAL A 139 0.54 3.03 12.98
C VAL A 139 -0.70 3.51 12.27
N LYS A 140 -1.56 4.29 12.93
CA LYS A 140 -2.68 4.95 12.25
C LYS A 140 -2.19 5.91 11.17
N SER A 141 -1.04 6.57 11.37
CA SER A 141 -0.44 7.49 10.39
C SER A 141 0.05 6.78 9.12
N LEU A 142 0.25 5.46 9.16
CA LEU A 142 0.57 4.68 7.97
C LEU A 142 -0.60 4.60 6.99
N ILE A 143 -1.85 4.79 7.45
CA ILE A 143 -3.04 4.78 6.60
C ILE A 143 -2.99 5.91 5.56
N PRO A 144 -2.95 7.20 5.94
CA PRO A 144 -2.88 8.27 4.94
C PRO A 144 -1.61 8.20 4.08
N LEU A 145 -0.52 7.68 4.64
CA LEU A 145 0.73 7.51 3.90
C LEU A 145 0.62 6.42 2.83
N GLY A 146 0.11 5.23 3.16
CA GLY A 146 -0.07 4.12 2.22
C GLY A 146 -1.07 4.45 1.10
N TYR A 147 -2.22 5.03 1.44
CA TYR A 147 -3.17 5.51 0.43
C TYR A 147 -2.63 6.69 -0.38
N GLY A 148 -1.75 7.52 0.20
CA GLY A 148 -1.02 8.56 -0.55
C GLY A 148 -0.13 7.95 -1.64
N LEU A 149 0.59 6.87 -1.32
CA LEU A 149 1.40 6.14 -2.30
C LEU A 149 0.54 5.51 -3.41
N LEU A 150 -0.64 4.98 -3.08
CA LEU A 150 -1.60 4.50 -4.08
C LEU A 150 -2.05 5.59 -5.04
N VAL A 151 -2.37 6.79 -4.52
CA VAL A 151 -2.75 7.93 -5.36
C VAL A 151 -1.62 8.27 -6.31
N LEU A 152 -0.38 8.35 -5.81
CA LEU A 152 0.80 8.60 -6.66
C LEU A 152 0.95 7.53 -7.75
N GLN A 153 0.84 6.25 -7.39
CA GLN A 153 0.93 5.14 -8.34
C GLN A 153 -0.13 5.25 -9.44
N GLN A 154 -1.38 5.51 -9.06
CA GLN A 154 -2.48 5.60 -10.03
C GLN A 154 -2.38 6.83 -10.92
N LEU A 155 -1.84 7.95 -10.43
CA LEU A 155 -1.52 9.11 -11.27
C LEU A 155 -0.45 8.77 -12.31
N ALA A 156 0.60 8.04 -11.93
CA ALA A 156 1.59 7.56 -12.89
C ALA A 156 0.97 6.60 -13.92
N HIS A 157 0.13 5.66 -13.47
CA HIS A 157 -0.59 4.73 -14.34
C HIS A 157 -1.53 5.45 -15.33
N LEU A 158 -2.29 6.46 -14.89
CA LEU A 158 -3.13 7.26 -15.78
C LEU A 158 -2.33 7.99 -16.86
N VAL A 159 -1.16 8.54 -16.52
CA VAL A 159 -0.27 9.17 -17.51
C VAL A 159 0.17 8.15 -18.56
N ARG A 160 0.50 6.91 -18.16
CA ARG A 160 0.86 5.82 -19.09
C ARG A 160 -0.31 5.42 -19.98
N LEU A 161 -1.51 5.29 -19.42
CA LEU A 161 -2.74 4.95 -20.16
C LEU A 161 -3.10 6.01 -21.19
N LEU A 162 -2.88 7.29 -20.92
CA LEU A 162 -3.13 8.38 -21.87
C LEU A 162 -2.10 8.42 -23.00
N ASP A 163 -0.87 7.99 -22.71
CA ASP A 163 0.26 8.03 -23.63
C ASP A 163 0.32 6.84 -24.59
N ALA A 164 -0.26 5.69 -24.19
CA ALA A 164 -0.27 4.48 -25.01
C ALA A 164 -1.19 4.65 -26.26
N PRO A 165 -0.72 4.33 -27.47
CA PRO A 165 -1.58 4.19 -28.64
C PRO A 165 -2.52 3.00 -28.42
N ALA A 166 -3.79 3.12 -28.85
CA ALA A 166 -4.87 2.15 -28.58
C ALA A 166 -4.66 0.71 -29.15
N THR A 167 -3.46 0.40 -29.63
CA THR A 167 -3.16 -0.78 -30.46
C THR A 167 -2.14 -1.74 -29.84
N GLN A 168 -1.50 -1.44 -28.70
CA GLN A 168 -0.33 -2.20 -28.19
C GLN A 168 -0.49 -2.91 -26.83
N GLU A 169 -1.70 -3.06 -26.31
CA GLU A 169 -1.92 -3.69 -24.98
C GLU A 169 -2.11 -5.22 -25.02
N SER A 170 -1.92 -5.86 -26.17
CA SER A 170 -2.09 -7.31 -26.34
C SER A 170 -0.83 -8.15 -26.07
N ALA A 171 0.28 -7.57 -25.62
CA ALA A 171 1.58 -8.28 -25.56
C ALA A 171 2.15 -8.54 -24.16
N HIS A 172 1.54 -8.04 -23.08
CA HIS A 172 2.03 -8.30 -21.72
C HIS A 172 0.90 -8.82 -20.83
N VAL A 173 0.64 -10.11 -20.97
CA VAL A 173 0.01 -10.98 -19.96
C VAL A 173 1.11 -11.88 -19.44
#